data_AF-A0A3A8Q4M4-F1
#
_entry.id   AF-A0A3A8Q4M4-F1
#
_cell.length_a   1.000
_cell.length_b   1.000
_cell.length_c   1.000
_cell.angle_alpha   90.00
_cell.angle_beta   90.00
_cell.angle_gamma   90.00
#
_symmetry.space_group_name_H-M   'P 1'
#
loop_
_entity.id
_entity.type
_entity.pdbx_description
1 polymer ?
#
loop_
_entity_poly.entity_id
_entity_poly.type
_entity_poly.pdbx_seq_one_letter_code
_entity_poly.pdbx_strand_id
1 'polypeptide(L)'
;MPQTGRSGCPINLTLEQLGDRWSLIVIRDVMFGNRRTYGDLLSRSEEGIASNILADRLKRLTASGLLSRRPDPNHQQKGIYSLTEASIQLVPLLAHMGAWGRRHTQPSEELSVRAELLEKGGPALWDAFMVELRHLHLDAPRPSRSVFRELQAAYEKAVARKARD
;
A
#
# COMPACT_ATOMS: atom_id res chain seq x y z
N MET A 1 5.43 -26.15 -13.54
CA MET A 1 5.24 -25.76 -12.12
C MET A 1 3.84 -26.20 -11.73
N PRO A 2 3.63 -26.92 -10.61
CA PRO A 2 2.29 -27.36 -10.25
C PRO A 2 1.44 -26.10 -10.00
N GLN A 3 0.30 -25.99 -10.68
CA GLN A 3 -0.60 -24.86 -10.50
C GLN A 3 -1.15 -24.91 -9.07
N THR A 4 -0.64 -24.06 -8.19
CA THR A 4 -1.05 -23.96 -6.79
C THR A 4 -2.31 -23.12 -6.62
N GLY A 5 -3.23 -23.18 -7.59
CA GLY A 5 -4.49 -22.47 -7.52
C GLY A 5 -5.66 -23.34 -7.95
N ARG A 6 -6.84 -23.04 -7.38
CA ARG A 6 -8.10 -23.75 -7.69
C ARG A 6 -8.40 -23.77 -9.19
N SER A 7 -7.88 -22.79 -9.93
CA SER A 7 -7.87 -22.74 -11.39
C SER A 7 -6.66 -21.96 -11.91
N GLY A 8 -6.36 -22.09 -13.21
CA GLY A 8 -5.36 -21.25 -13.91
C GLY A 8 -5.86 -19.85 -14.28
N CYS A 9 -7.00 -19.41 -13.75
CA CYS A 9 -7.53 -18.07 -14.01
C CYS A 9 -6.65 -17.02 -13.29
N PRO A 10 -6.12 -15.99 -13.99
CA PRO A 10 -5.23 -14.99 -13.39
C PRO A 10 -5.91 -14.18 -12.27
N ILE A 11 -7.22 -13.96 -12.37
CA ILE A 11 -8.00 -13.29 -11.30
C ILE A 11 -8.03 -14.17 -10.05
N ASN A 12 -8.29 -15.48 -10.20
CA ASN A 12 -8.27 -16.41 -9.07
C ASN A 12 -6.88 -16.46 -8.42
N LEU A 13 -5.81 -16.57 -9.21
CA LEU A 13 -4.45 -16.59 -8.69
C LEU A 13 -4.09 -15.30 -7.95
N THR A 14 -4.60 -14.15 -8.41
CA THR A 14 -4.46 -12.87 -7.69
C THR A 14 -5.21 -12.91 -6.36
N LEU A 15 -6.44 -13.42 -6.33
CA LEU A 15 -7.25 -13.55 -5.11
C LEU A 15 -6.64 -14.52 -4.10
N GLU A 16 -5.98 -15.59 -4.54
CA GLU A 16 -5.27 -16.50 -3.63
C GLU A 16 -4.09 -15.84 -2.93
N GLN A 17 -3.47 -14.83 -3.56
CA GLN A 17 -2.35 -14.09 -2.99
C GLN A 17 -2.78 -12.86 -2.18
N LEU A 18 -3.84 -12.15 -2.63
CA LEU A 18 -4.20 -10.81 -2.12
C LEU A 18 -5.61 -10.74 -1.52
N GLY A 19 -6.45 -11.74 -1.76
CA GLY A 19 -7.90 -11.72 -1.48
C GLY A 19 -8.28 -11.91 -0.01
N ASP A 20 -7.30 -11.97 0.90
CA ASP A 20 -7.60 -11.90 2.33
C ASP A 20 -7.78 -10.44 2.79
N ARG A 21 -8.47 -10.26 3.92
CA ARG A 21 -8.83 -8.95 4.47
C ARG A 21 -7.65 -8.00 4.68
N TRP A 22 -6.44 -8.51 4.95
CA TRP A 22 -5.33 -7.72 5.48
C TRP A 22 -4.20 -7.49 4.47
N SER A 23 -4.02 -8.35 3.46
CA SER A 23 -2.89 -8.23 2.53
C SER A 23 -2.84 -6.89 1.81
N LEU A 24 -3.96 -6.47 1.19
CA LEU A 24 -4.02 -5.17 0.52
C LEU A 24 -4.01 -3.99 1.49
N ILE A 25 -4.48 -4.16 2.73
CA ILE A 25 -4.40 -3.12 3.77
C ILE A 25 -2.94 -2.87 4.18
N VAL A 26 -2.17 -3.93 4.41
CA VAL A 26 -0.74 -3.82 4.73
C VAL A 26 0.03 -3.21 3.55
N ILE A 27 -0.23 -3.67 2.31
CA ILE A 27 0.42 -3.10 1.12
C ILE A 27 0.08 -1.62 0.97
N ARG A 28 -1.19 -1.23 1.14
CA ARG A 28 -1.65 0.16 1.11
C ARG A 28 -0.90 1.02 2.13
N ASP A 29 -0.72 0.52 3.34
CA ASP A 29 -0.05 1.25 4.43
C ASP A 29 1.44 1.46 4.17
N VAL A 30 2.12 0.47 3.60
CA VAL A 30 3.50 0.61 3.13
C VAL A 30 3.55 1.61 1.97
N MET A 31 2.62 1.52 1.02
CA MET A 31 2.62 2.31 -0.22
C MET A 31 2.31 3.80 0.00
N PHE A 32 1.22 4.12 0.71
CA PHE A 32 0.76 5.50 0.87
C PHE A 32 1.19 6.14 2.18
N GLY A 33 1.57 5.33 3.17
CA GLY A 33 2.06 5.80 4.47
C GLY A 33 3.57 5.70 4.62
N ASN A 34 4.27 5.04 3.70
CA ASN A 34 5.68 4.67 3.84
C ASN A 34 5.99 3.98 5.20
N ARG A 35 5.00 3.24 5.73
CA ARG A 35 5.10 2.54 7.02
C ARG A 35 5.88 1.26 6.81
N ARG A 36 7.17 1.28 7.13
CA ARG A 36 8.10 0.21 6.76
C ARG A 36 8.59 -0.61 7.95
N THR A 37 8.28 -0.21 9.18
CA THR A 37 8.61 -1.00 10.36
C THR A 37 7.38 -1.73 10.88
N TYR A 38 7.58 -2.84 11.58
CA TYR A 38 6.50 -3.53 12.28
C TYR A 38 5.75 -2.61 13.24
N GLY A 39 6.49 -1.79 14.00
CA GLY A 39 5.93 -0.85 14.97
C GLY A 39 5.04 0.20 14.31
N ASP A 40 5.47 0.79 13.18
CA ASP A 40 4.65 1.77 12.46
C ASP A 40 3.39 1.14 11.87
N LEU A 41 3.52 -0.05 11.26
CA LEU A 41 2.40 -0.79 10.69
C LEU A 41 1.37 -1.20 11.75
N LEU A 42 1.81 -1.55 12.95
CA LEU A 42 0.92 -1.90 14.06
C LEU A 42 0.27 -0.67 14.69
N SER A 43 1.09 0.30 15.11
CA SER A 43 0.64 1.44 15.93
C SER A 43 -0.17 2.47 15.16
N ARG A 44 0.04 2.59 13.84
CA ARG A 44 -0.64 3.57 13.01
C ARG A 44 -1.77 2.97 12.17
N SER A 45 -2.07 1.67 12.31
CA SER A 45 -3.14 1.00 11.57
C SER A 45 -4.49 1.65 11.88
N GLU A 46 -5.17 2.15 10.85
CA GLU A 46 -6.52 2.74 11.00
C GLU A 46 -7.55 1.63 11.31
N GLU A 47 -7.37 0.44 10.74
CA GLU A 47 -8.27 -0.71 10.90
C GLU A 47 -8.03 -1.54 12.17
N GLY A 48 -7.05 -1.17 13.00
CA GLY A 48 -6.73 -1.87 14.25
C GLY A 48 -6.28 -3.33 14.06
N ILE A 49 -5.35 -3.59 13.13
CA ILE A 49 -4.84 -4.95 12.92
C ILE A 49 -4.20 -5.51 14.21
N ALA A 50 -4.55 -6.74 14.58
CA ALA A 50 -3.95 -7.40 15.72
C ALA A 50 -2.49 -7.81 15.43
N SER A 51 -1.63 -7.73 16.45
CA SER A 51 -0.19 -8.02 16.37
C SER A 51 0.13 -9.39 15.74
N ASN A 52 -0.52 -10.46 16.21
CA ASN A 52 -0.35 -11.81 15.66
C ASN A 52 -0.78 -11.92 14.18
N ILE A 53 -1.86 -11.22 13.79
CA ILE A 53 -2.34 -11.20 12.41
C ILE A 53 -1.38 -10.43 11.51
N LEU A 54 -0.89 -9.27 11.95
CA LEU A 54 0.11 -8.50 11.21
C LEU A 54 1.39 -9.32 10.99
N ALA A 55 1.87 -10.01 12.03
CA ALA A 55 3.05 -10.87 11.93
C ALA A 55 2.87 -12.01 10.90
N ASP A 56 1.74 -12.73 10.93
CA ASP A 56 1.42 -13.76 9.94
C ASP A 56 1.34 -13.18 8.52
N ARG A 57 0.71 -12.01 8.36
CA ARG A 57 0.57 -11.35 7.05
C ARG A 57 1.90 -10.89 6.48
N LEU A 58 2.75 -10.25 7.28
CA LEU A 58 4.10 -9.85 6.84
C LEU A 58 4.94 -11.05 6.43
N LYS A 59 4.83 -12.18 7.17
CA LYS A 59 5.49 -13.43 6.80
C LYS A 59 5.02 -13.94 5.43
N ARG A 60 3.70 -13.98 5.19
CA ARG A 60 3.11 -14.43 3.92
C ARG A 60 3.46 -13.52 2.74
N LEU A 61 3.33 -12.21 2.92
CA LEU A 61 3.67 -11.22 1.89
C LEU A 61 5.16 -11.24 1.54
N THR A 62 6.02 -11.52 2.52
CA THR A 62 7.46 -11.69 2.26
C THR A 62 7.74 -13.00 1.53
N ALA A 63 7.13 -14.11 1.97
CA ALA A 63 7.32 -15.43 1.36
C ALA A 63 6.81 -15.51 -0.09
N SER A 64 5.75 -14.75 -0.42
CA SER A 64 5.20 -14.63 -1.77
C SER A 64 5.94 -13.64 -2.66
N GLY A 65 6.95 -12.94 -2.15
CA GLY A 65 7.73 -11.95 -2.91
C GLY A 65 6.98 -10.64 -3.18
N LEU A 66 5.90 -10.34 -2.44
CA LEU A 66 5.18 -9.08 -2.51
C LEU A 66 5.83 -8.00 -1.63
N LEU A 67 6.46 -8.41 -0.54
CA LEU A 67 7.32 -7.56 0.29
C LEU A 67 8.72 -8.16 0.36
N SER A 68 9.72 -7.30 0.53
CA SER A 68 11.04 -7.69 1.00
C SER A 68 11.23 -7.25 2.45
N ARG A 69 12.06 -7.97 3.20
CA ARG A 69 12.44 -7.60 4.57
C ARG A 69 13.96 -7.54 4.66
N ARG A 70 14.50 -6.37 5.02
CA ARG A 70 15.93 -6.20 5.33
C ARG A 70 16.10 -5.80 6.80
N PRO A 71 17.20 -6.16 7.47
CA PRO A 71 17.53 -5.60 8.78
C PRO A 71 17.63 -4.08 8.70
N ASP A 72 17.18 -3.39 9.76
CA ASP A 72 17.40 -1.96 9.92
C ASP A 72 18.90 -1.73 10.20
N PRO A 73 19.59 -0.87 9.41
CA PRO A 73 21.01 -0.58 9.59
C PRO A 73 21.37 -0.06 11.00
N ASN A 74 20.43 0.65 11.64
CA ASN A 74 20.63 1.28 12.94
C ASN A 74 20.16 0.39 14.11
N HIS A 75 19.34 -0.63 13.83
CA HIS A 75 18.79 -1.49 14.87
C HIS A 75 18.48 -2.90 14.33
N GLN A 76 19.46 -3.79 14.32
CA GLN A 76 19.38 -5.10 13.64
C GLN A 76 18.13 -5.96 13.98
N GLN A 77 17.54 -5.81 15.16
CA GLN A 77 16.29 -6.50 15.52
C GLN A 77 15.03 -5.96 14.81
N LYS A 78 15.07 -4.72 14.30
CA LYS A 78 13.99 -4.12 13.52
C LYS A 78 14.17 -4.52 12.05
N GLY A 79 13.08 -5.00 11.44
CA GLY A 79 13.03 -5.26 10.01
C GLY A 79 12.40 -4.08 9.27
N ILE A 80 13.01 -3.68 8.17
CA ILE A 80 12.45 -2.76 7.19
C ILE A 80 11.77 -3.57 6.09
N TYR A 81 10.45 -3.43 6.01
CA TYR A 81 9.63 -3.98 4.95
C TYR A 81 9.60 -3.01 3.76
N SER A 82 9.72 -3.53 2.55
CA SER A 82 9.71 -2.71 1.33
C SER A 82 8.85 -3.38 0.27
N LEU A 83 8.12 -2.59 -0.52
CA LEU A 83 7.40 -3.11 -1.67
C LEU A 83 8.40 -3.74 -2.66
N THR A 84 8.02 -4.86 -3.25
CA THR A 84 8.69 -5.36 -4.45
C THR A 84 8.07 -4.73 -5.70
N GLU A 85 8.69 -4.94 -6.86
CA GLU A 85 8.15 -4.47 -8.14
C GLU A 85 6.70 -4.97 -8.35
N ALA A 86 6.41 -6.22 -8.00
CA ALA A 86 5.06 -6.79 -8.10
C ALA A 86 4.03 -6.01 -7.28
N SER A 87 4.37 -5.58 -6.06
CA SER A 87 3.45 -4.78 -5.23
C SER A 87 3.37 -3.32 -5.66
N ILE A 88 4.43 -2.76 -6.25
CA ILE A 88 4.40 -1.41 -6.84
C ILE A 88 3.41 -1.36 -8.01
N GLN A 89 3.36 -2.41 -8.82
CA GLN A 89 2.42 -2.55 -9.93
C GLN A 89 0.95 -2.67 -9.50
N LEU A 90 0.66 -2.77 -8.19
CA LEU A 90 -0.70 -2.73 -7.66
C LEU A 90 -1.28 -1.30 -7.53
N VAL A 91 -0.51 -0.24 -7.83
CA VAL A 91 -1.01 1.14 -7.76
C VAL A 91 -2.32 1.33 -8.55
N PRO A 92 -2.44 0.93 -9.84
CA PRO A 92 -3.70 1.06 -10.58
C PRO A 92 -4.84 0.25 -9.96
N LEU A 93 -4.56 -0.95 -9.44
CA LEU A 93 -5.56 -1.79 -8.78
C LEU A 93 -6.11 -1.11 -7.53
N LEU A 94 -5.24 -0.55 -6.68
CA LEU A 94 -5.64 0.18 -5.47
C LEU A 94 -6.38 1.48 -5.82
N ALA A 95 -5.97 2.18 -6.89
CA ALA A 95 -6.67 3.37 -7.37
C ALA A 95 -8.11 3.04 -7.81
N HIS A 96 -8.29 1.98 -8.61
CA HIS A 96 -9.62 1.53 -9.03
C HIS A 96 -10.47 1.02 -7.86
N MET A 97 -9.88 0.27 -6.94
CA MET A 97 -10.56 -0.21 -5.73
C MET A 97 -11.03 0.97 -4.86
N GLY A 98 -10.18 2.00 -4.68
CA GLY A 98 -10.54 3.22 -3.96
C GLY A 98 -11.67 4.00 -4.65
N ALA A 99 -11.59 4.18 -5.97
CA ALA A 99 -12.64 4.85 -6.75
C ALA A 99 -13.98 4.10 -6.67
N TRP A 100 -13.97 2.77 -6.76
CA TRP A 100 -15.17 1.94 -6.57
C TRP A 100 -15.73 2.10 -5.15
N GLY A 101 -14.88 2.03 -4.13
CA GLY A 101 -15.27 2.23 -2.73
C GLY A 101 -15.93 3.58 -2.49
N ARG A 102 -15.40 4.66 -3.08
CA ARG A 102 -15.99 6.01 -3.00
C ARG A 102 -17.41 6.10 -3.58
N ARG A 103 -17.72 5.32 -4.63
CA ARG A 103 -19.05 5.38 -5.29
C ARG A 103 -20.09 4.47 -4.66
N HIS A 104 -19.66 3.36 -4.05
CA HIS A 104 -20.56 2.28 -3.62
C HIS A 104 -20.59 2.06 -2.10
N THR A 105 -19.82 2.82 -1.33
CA THR A 105 -19.80 2.77 0.13
C THR A 105 -19.91 4.18 0.71
N GLN A 106 -19.81 4.31 2.04
CA GLN A 106 -19.86 5.60 2.75
C GLN A 106 -18.52 5.89 3.43
N PRO A 107 -17.43 6.13 2.68
CA PRO A 107 -16.14 6.45 3.28
C PRO A 107 -16.13 7.87 3.84
N SER A 108 -15.27 8.11 4.83
CA SER A 108 -15.02 9.47 5.30
C SER A 108 -14.24 10.28 4.26
N GLU A 109 -14.40 11.60 4.31
CA GLU A 109 -13.77 12.51 3.35
C GLU A 109 -12.24 12.39 3.39
N GLU A 110 -11.66 12.41 4.59
CA GLU A 110 -10.22 12.38 4.81
C GLU A 110 -9.58 11.08 4.30
N LEU A 111 -10.29 9.95 4.35
CA LEU A 111 -9.79 8.70 3.80
C LEU A 111 -10.05 8.57 2.28
N SER A 112 -10.89 9.43 1.72
CA SER A 112 -11.26 9.42 0.30
C SER A 112 -10.35 10.26 -0.59
N VAL A 113 -9.70 11.30 -0.06
CA VAL A 113 -8.96 12.28 -0.88
C VAL A 113 -7.83 11.68 -1.72
N ARG A 114 -7.11 10.68 -1.20
CA ARG A 114 -6.06 10.00 -1.99
C ARG A 114 -6.66 9.21 -3.15
N ALA A 115 -7.73 8.47 -2.90
CA ALA A 115 -8.43 7.71 -3.94
C ALA A 115 -9.00 8.64 -5.02
N GLU A 116 -9.55 9.79 -4.64
CA GLU A 116 -10.02 10.81 -5.58
C GLU A 116 -8.90 11.37 -6.46
N LEU A 117 -7.76 11.71 -5.88
CA LEU A 117 -6.61 12.23 -6.63
C LEU A 117 -6.03 11.18 -7.58
N LEU A 118 -5.91 9.93 -7.14
CA LEU A 118 -5.47 8.83 -8.00
C LEU A 118 -6.44 8.59 -9.15
N GLU A 119 -7.74 8.60 -8.88
CA GLU A 119 -8.78 8.45 -9.91
C GLU A 119 -8.71 9.56 -10.96
N LYS A 120 -8.65 10.83 -10.52
CA LYS A 120 -8.58 11.99 -11.42
C LYS A 120 -7.26 12.09 -12.18
N GLY A 121 -6.16 11.71 -11.53
CA GLY A 121 -4.82 11.75 -12.10
C GLY A 121 -4.56 10.66 -13.15
N GLY A 122 -5.30 9.54 -13.07
CA GLY A 122 -5.25 8.46 -14.05
C GLY A 122 -3.86 7.85 -14.25
N PRO A 123 -3.63 7.17 -15.40
CA PRO A 123 -2.39 6.45 -15.68
C PRO A 123 -1.13 7.29 -15.51
N ALA A 124 -1.14 8.56 -15.94
CA ALA A 124 0.02 9.44 -15.82
C ALA A 124 0.44 9.69 -14.35
N LEU A 125 -0.52 9.86 -13.44
CA LEU A 125 -0.22 10.01 -12.01
C LEU A 125 0.23 8.68 -11.40
N TRP A 126 -0.37 7.55 -11.82
CA TRP A 126 0.00 6.23 -11.34
C TRP A 126 1.44 5.88 -11.73
N ASP A 127 1.83 6.15 -12.98
CA ASP A 127 3.19 5.92 -13.48
C ASP A 127 4.20 6.76 -12.71
N ALA A 128 3.92 8.06 -12.51
CA ALA A 128 4.76 8.94 -11.72
C ALA A 128 4.89 8.43 -10.26
N PHE A 129 3.81 7.93 -9.68
CA PHE A 129 3.84 7.39 -8.33
C PHE A 129 4.62 6.07 -8.26
N MET A 130 4.46 5.17 -9.23
CA MET A 130 5.23 3.94 -9.31
C MET A 130 6.73 4.21 -9.47
N VAL A 131 7.13 5.23 -10.24
CA VAL A 131 8.53 5.68 -10.30
C VAL A 131 9.04 6.11 -8.93
N GLU A 132 8.26 6.89 -8.18
CA GLU A 132 8.64 7.31 -6.83
C GLU A 132 8.70 6.13 -5.85
N LEU A 133 7.77 5.18 -5.91
CA LEU A 133 7.81 3.98 -5.07
C LEU A 133 9.06 3.13 -5.35
N ARG A 134 9.50 3.02 -6.62
CA ARG A 134 10.76 2.35 -6.95
C ARG A 134 11.95 3.06 -6.33
N HIS A 135 11.96 4.40 -6.31
CA HIS A 135 12.99 5.16 -5.60
C HIS A 135 12.99 4.85 -4.09
N LEU A 136 11.81 4.82 -3.46
CA LEU A 136 11.68 4.62 -2.02
C LEU A 136 11.99 3.18 -1.57
N HIS A 137 11.68 2.17 -2.40
CA HIS A 137 11.70 0.76 -1.99
C HIS A 137 12.77 -0.09 -2.67
N LEU A 138 13.21 0.28 -3.88
CA LEU A 138 14.09 -0.51 -4.74
C LEU A 138 15.37 0.23 -5.14
N ASP A 139 15.71 1.31 -4.41
CA ASP A 139 16.95 2.07 -4.59
C ASP A 139 17.10 2.68 -6.01
N ALA A 140 15.97 2.93 -6.69
CA ALA A 140 15.95 3.57 -8.02
C ALA A 140 16.27 5.08 -7.96
N PRO A 141 16.61 5.73 -9.08
CA PRO A 141 16.87 7.17 -9.11
C PRO A 141 15.70 8.01 -8.60
N ARG A 142 16.01 9.14 -7.95
CA ARG A 142 15.01 10.05 -7.39
C ARG A 142 14.17 10.70 -8.49
N PRO A 143 12.83 10.72 -8.39
CA PRO A 143 11.99 11.40 -9.36
C PRO A 143 12.06 12.93 -9.19
N SER A 144 11.74 13.66 -10.27
CA SER A 144 11.64 15.13 -10.27
C SER A 144 10.40 15.65 -9.52
N ARG A 145 9.35 14.83 -9.44
CA ARG A 145 8.06 15.11 -8.76
C ARG A 145 7.86 14.11 -7.62
N SER A 146 7.17 14.53 -6.57
CA SER A 146 6.85 13.69 -5.42
C SER A 146 5.34 13.52 -5.27
N VAL A 147 4.79 12.52 -5.95
CA VAL A 147 3.36 12.17 -5.86
C VAL A 147 2.99 11.76 -4.43
N PHE A 148 3.89 11.05 -3.73
CA PHE A 148 3.72 10.71 -2.32
C PHE A 148 3.44 11.95 -1.47
N ARG A 149 4.24 13.02 -1.62
CA ARG A 149 4.06 14.26 -0.87
C ARG A 149 2.76 14.97 -1.25
N GLU A 150 2.37 14.95 -2.52
CA GLU A 150 1.09 15.52 -2.96
C GLU A 150 -0.11 14.79 -2.33
N LEU A 151 -0.10 13.46 -2.36
CA LEU A 151 -1.13 12.63 -1.73
C LEU A 151 -1.17 12.81 -0.21
N GLN A 152 0.00 12.93 0.44
CA GLN A 152 0.12 13.16 1.87
C GLN A 152 -0.41 14.54 2.28
N ALA A 153 -0.03 15.60 1.55
CA ALA A 153 -0.50 16.95 1.82
C ALA A 153 -2.03 17.07 1.66
N ALA A 154 -2.61 16.39 0.66
CA ALA A 154 -4.05 16.34 0.48
C ALA A 154 -4.77 15.65 1.65
N TYR A 155 -4.22 14.53 2.13
CA TYR A 155 -4.72 13.82 3.31
C TYR A 155 -4.69 14.71 4.56
N GLU A 156 -3.54 15.33 4.85
CA GLU A 156 -3.37 16.20 6.02
C GLU A 156 -4.32 17.40 5.98
N LYS A 157 -4.51 18.01 4.80
CA LYS A 157 -5.48 19.09 4.61
C LYS A 157 -6.91 18.64 4.91
N ALA A 158 -7.30 17.44 4.50
CA ALA A 158 -8.63 16.90 4.76
C ALA A 158 -8.84 16.59 6.25
N VAL A 159 -7.87 15.98 6.91
CA VAL A 159 -7.88 15.74 8.36
C VAL A 159 -8.01 17.07 9.13
N ALA A 160 -7.28 18.11 8.71
CA ALA A 160 -7.32 19.41 9.35
C ALA A 160 -8.66 20.16 9.16
N ARG A 161 -9.45 19.83 8.12
CA ARG A 161 -10.83 20.32 7.98
C ARG A 161 -11.75 19.61 8.95
N LYS A 162 -11.74 18.27 8.97
CA LYS A 162 -12.55 17.46 9.89
C LYS A 162 -12.33 17.82 11.36
N ALA A 163 -11.11 18.19 11.75
CA ALA A 163 -10.82 18.60 13.13
C ALA A 163 -11.40 19.97 13.52
N ARG A 164 -11.90 20.75 12.56
CA ARG A 164 -12.54 22.07 12.78
C ARG A 164 -14.07 21.99 12.78
N ASP A 165 -14.64 20.87 12.32
CA ASP A 165 -16.07 20.59 12.26
C ASP A 165 -16.54 19.88 13.54
#